data_AF-A0A0Q7SAJ5-F1
#
_entry.id   AF-A0A0Q7SAJ5-F1
#
_cell.length_a   1.000
_cell.length_b   1.000
_cell.length_c   1.000
_cell.angle_alpha   90.00
_cell.angle_beta   90.00
_cell.angle_gamma   90.00
#
_symmetry.space_group_name_H-M   'P 1'
#
loop_
_entity.id
_entity.type
_entity.pdbx_description
1 polymer ?
#
loop_
_entity_poly.entity_id
_entity_poly.type
_entity_poly.pdbx_seq_one_letter_code
_entity_poly.pdbx_strand_id
1 'polypeptide(L)'
;MAAISLCEAPLAHLKKRLMDEFVEVKSSHLTEALASSMGFRTHAALKAAMTGPEEDRPFYLLDPEQFLTRLTQFGYPLDPKDPEFDFDLWHDQYGVTKTMPTSGYDIEYKTPRERAWRNLMVCGVNAALEQKLFTLRPGDDRFDDNMRSGHLFDFVLPNGLPARGSIADAGFDELAVHVAVNPKGDRVRYFEAGFTAGDVFGTTWLERRNGAWLQSTTNGFRCRKPFLEQLAELDVKPQGFGDRGKLIM
;
A
#
# COMPACT_ATOMS: atom_id res chain seq x y z
N MET A 1 -5.57 10.83 0.41
CA MET A 1 -5.02 9.63 1.11
C MET A 1 -3.50 9.59 0.96
N ALA A 2 -2.81 9.41 2.08
CA ALA A 2 -1.36 9.37 2.14
C ALA A 2 -0.86 8.27 3.09
N ALA A 3 0.43 8.00 3.06
CA ALA A 3 1.13 7.10 3.95
C ALA A 3 2.36 7.77 4.54
N ILE A 4 2.88 7.18 5.61
CA ILE A 4 4.14 7.60 6.21
C ILE A 4 4.93 6.38 6.67
N SER A 5 6.26 6.43 6.50
CA SER A 5 7.13 5.43 7.10
C SER A 5 7.13 5.58 8.62
N LEU A 6 7.17 4.46 9.34
CA LEU A 6 7.17 4.45 10.80
C LEU A 6 8.56 4.80 11.38
N CYS A 7 9.11 5.95 10.97
CA CYS A 7 10.42 6.45 11.38
C CYS A 7 10.28 7.75 12.16
N GLU A 8 11.26 8.04 13.02
CA GLU A 8 11.20 9.16 13.98
C GLU A 8 11.17 10.50 13.26
N ALA A 9 12.04 10.71 12.27
CA ALA A 9 12.15 11.98 11.56
C ALA A 9 10.87 12.33 10.76
N PRO A 10 10.30 11.44 9.90
CA PRO A 10 9.02 11.71 9.24
C PRO A 10 7.89 12.03 10.21
N LEU A 11 7.72 11.23 11.27
CA LEU A 11 6.65 11.44 12.25
C LEU A 11 6.81 12.77 13.00
N ALA A 12 8.05 13.13 13.38
CA ALA A 12 8.34 14.40 14.03
C ALA A 12 8.05 15.60 13.11
N HIS A 13 8.42 15.50 11.84
CA HIS A 13 8.15 16.53 10.84
C HIS A 13 6.65 16.70 10.59
N LEU A 14 5.91 15.61 10.37
CA LEU A 14 4.46 15.65 10.19
C LEU A 14 3.76 16.24 11.42
N LYS A 15 4.16 15.81 12.62
CA LYS A 15 3.64 16.39 13.88
C LYS A 15 3.89 17.88 13.96
N LYS A 16 5.09 18.35 13.62
CA LYS A 16 5.42 19.78 13.63
C LYS A 16 4.46 20.54 12.71
N ARG A 17 4.18 20.01 11.51
CA ARG A 17 3.27 20.67 10.60
C ARG A 17 1.82 20.67 11.09
N LEU A 18 1.36 19.58 11.71
CA LEU A 18 0.07 19.51 12.38
C LEU A 18 -0.06 20.52 13.52
N MET A 19 1.03 20.84 14.24
CA MET A 19 1.01 21.87 15.28
C MET A 19 0.77 23.28 14.72
N ASP A 20 1.26 23.56 13.52
CA ASP A 20 1.04 24.85 12.85
C ASP A 20 -0.41 24.97 12.34
N GLU A 21 -1.04 23.86 11.95
CA GLU A 21 -2.43 23.82 11.47
C GLU A 21 -3.43 23.85 12.63
N PHE A 22 -3.21 23.01 13.64
CA PHE A 22 -4.10 22.85 14.80
C PHE A 22 -3.54 23.58 16.02
N VAL A 23 -3.42 24.91 15.92
CA VAL A 23 -2.76 25.77 16.93
C VAL A 23 -3.37 25.66 18.34
N GLU A 24 -4.67 25.36 18.42
CA GLU A 24 -5.41 25.20 19.70
C GLU A 24 -5.29 23.77 20.28
N VAL A 25 -4.76 22.81 19.52
CA VAL A 25 -4.66 21.41 19.94
C VAL A 25 -3.34 21.18 20.67
N LYS A 26 -3.41 20.54 21.85
CA LYS A 26 -2.22 20.19 22.63
C LYS A 26 -1.34 19.24 21.84
N SER A 27 -0.03 19.48 21.88
CA SER A 27 0.98 18.65 21.21
C SER A 27 0.89 17.15 21.54
N SER A 28 0.52 16.80 22.78
CA SER A 28 0.30 15.40 23.20
C SER A 28 -0.95 14.78 22.56
N HIS A 29 -2.03 15.54 22.40
CA HIS A 29 -3.25 15.08 21.73
C HIS A 29 -3.01 14.87 20.23
N LEU A 30 -2.24 15.75 19.57
CA LEU A 30 -1.83 15.53 18.17
C LEU A 30 -1.03 14.24 18.01
N THR A 31 -0.14 13.93 18.96
CA THR A 31 0.64 12.69 18.95
C THR A 31 -0.25 11.45 19.09
N GLU A 32 -1.24 11.49 19.97
CA GLU A 32 -2.21 10.39 20.12
C GLU A 32 -3.16 10.28 18.91
N ALA A 33 -3.59 11.40 18.33
CA ALA A 33 -4.40 11.42 17.11
C ALA A 33 -3.63 10.88 15.91
N LEU A 34 -2.35 11.24 15.76
CA LEU A 34 -1.48 10.69 14.73
C LEU A 34 -1.28 9.19 14.89
N ALA A 35 -1.14 8.69 16.12
CA ALA A 35 -1.12 7.25 16.36
C ALA A 35 -2.44 6.57 15.93
N SER A 36 -3.57 7.20 16.26
CA SER A 36 -4.90 6.71 15.88
C SER A 36 -5.11 6.70 14.37
N SER A 37 -4.59 7.67 13.61
CA SER A 37 -4.74 7.69 12.15
C SER A 37 -4.03 6.53 11.44
N MET A 38 -3.04 5.93 12.10
CA MET A 38 -2.35 4.72 11.64
C MET A 38 -2.94 3.43 12.24
N GLY A 39 -4.06 3.53 12.97
CA GLY A 39 -4.74 2.39 13.60
C GLY A 39 -4.19 1.95 14.95
N PHE A 40 -3.23 2.69 15.54
CA PHE A 40 -2.74 2.42 16.88
C PHE A 40 -3.67 3.03 17.94
N ARG A 41 -3.98 2.27 19.00
CA ARG A 41 -4.81 2.78 20.11
C ARG A 41 -4.13 3.89 20.91
N THR A 42 -2.80 3.87 20.98
CA THR A 42 -2.00 4.84 21.73
C THR A 42 -0.68 5.14 21.03
N HIS A 43 -0.09 6.30 21.32
CA HIS A 43 1.26 6.61 20.86
C HIS A 43 2.33 5.66 21.45
N ALA A 44 2.09 5.12 22.65
CA ALA A 44 2.97 4.11 23.23
C ALA A 44 2.99 2.82 22.39
N ALA A 45 1.83 2.37 21.91
CA ALA A 45 1.73 1.22 21.02
C ALA A 45 2.41 1.48 19.67
N LEU A 46 2.26 2.70 19.13
CA LEU A 46 2.99 3.13 17.94
C LEU A 46 4.50 3.04 18.14
N LYS A 47 5.03 3.59 19.24
CA LYS A 47 6.47 3.52 19.54
C LYS A 47 6.96 2.09 19.73
N ALA A 48 6.15 1.23 20.34
CA ALA A 48 6.47 -0.18 20.48
C ALA A 48 6.54 -0.92 19.14
N ALA A 49 5.87 -0.42 18.09
CA ALA A 49 5.96 -0.96 16.74
C ALA A 49 7.17 -0.42 15.93
N MET A 50 7.86 0.62 16.41
CA MET A 50 9.07 1.19 15.80
C MET A 50 10.32 0.35 16.12
N THR A 51 10.27 -0.94 15.81
CA THR A 51 11.36 -1.89 16.07
C THR A 51 12.22 -2.13 14.84
N GLY A 52 13.49 -2.45 15.06
CA GLY A 52 14.43 -2.78 13.98
C GLY A 52 15.02 -1.55 13.26
N PRO A 53 15.83 -1.80 12.21
CA PRO A 53 16.48 -0.76 11.42
C PRO A 53 15.45 0.15 10.75
N GLU A 54 15.72 1.46 10.67
CA GLU A 54 14.76 2.45 10.14
C GLU A 54 14.38 2.19 8.68
N GLU A 55 15.35 1.74 7.89
CA GLU A 55 15.21 1.34 6.50
C GLU A 55 14.20 0.20 6.32
N ASP A 56 14.00 -0.64 7.33
CA ASP A 56 13.08 -1.78 7.30
C ASP A 56 11.70 -1.47 7.88
N ARG A 57 11.53 -0.30 8.51
CA ARG A 57 10.26 0.02 9.18
C ARG A 57 9.14 0.21 8.15
N PRO A 58 7.96 -0.35 8.41
CA PRO A 58 6.86 -0.35 7.45
C PRO A 58 6.26 1.05 7.26
N PHE A 59 5.50 1.18 6.19
CA PHE A 59 4.65 2.33 5.93
C PHE A 59 3.22 2.05 6.42
N TYR A 60 2.58 3.08 6.98
CA TYR A 60 1.17 3.03 7.36
C TYR A 60 0.38 4.06 6.57
N LEU A 61 -0.81 3.67 6.12
CA LEU A 61 -1.79 4.61 5.62
C LEU A 61 -2.22 5.54 6.75
N LEU A 62 -2.38 6.82 6.42
CA LEU A 62 -2.89 7.85 7.30
C LEU A 62 -4.38 8.03 7.02
N ASP A 63 -5.21 7.79 8.03
CA ASP A 63 -6.66 7.95 7.97
C ASP A 63 -7.08 9.31 8.58
N PRO A 64 -7.51 10.30 7.76
CA PRO A 64 -7.94 11.61 8.23
C PRO A 64 -9.15 11.55 9.18
N GLU A 65 -10.12 10.67 8.91
CA GLU A 65 -11.34 10.55 9.72
C GLU A 65 -11.01 10.00 11.11
N GLN A 66 -10.14 8.99 11.21
CA GLN A 66 -9.66 8.49 12.50
C GLN A 66 -8.83 9.54 13.26
N PHE A 67 -8.02 10.34 12.57
CA PHE A 67 -7.27 11.43 13.17
C PHE A 67 -8.20 12.45 13.84
N LEU A 68 -9.16 12.98 13.08
CA LEU A 68 -10.10 14.01 13.54
C LEU A 68 -11.04 13.44 14.61
N THR A 69 -11.53 12.21 14.44
CA THR A 69 -12.30 11.50 15.48
C THR A 69 -11.54 11.41 16.80
N ARG A 70 -10.24 11.15 16.76
CA ARG A 70 -9.45 11.08 17.99
C ARG A 70 -9.30 12.45 18.66
N LEU A 71 -9.21 13.53 17.89
CA LEU A 71 -9.23 14.89 18.43
C LEU A 71 -10.57 15.26 19.05
N THR A 72 -11.70 14.90 18.43
CA THR A 72 -13.02 15.17 19.03
C THR A 72 -13.21 14.45 20.36
N GLN A 73 -12.67 13.23 20.51
CA GLN A 73 -12.64 12.52 21.79
C GLN A 73 -11.85 13.24 22.90
N PHE A 74 -10.88 14.09 22.53
CA PHE A 74 -10.17 14.96 23.47
C PHE A 74 -10.89 16.28 23.76
N GLY A 75 -12.08 16.50 23.18
CA GLY A 75 -12.92 17.66 23.42
C GLY A 75 -12.75 18.82 22.43
N TYR A 76 -12.05 18.61 21.33
CA TYR A 76 -11.93 19.63 20.28
C TYR A 76 -13.17 19.63 19.36
N PRO A 77 -13.78 20.79 19.06
CA PRO A 77 -15.02 20.89 18.29
C PRO A 77 -14.75 20.81 16.76
N LEU A 78 -14.17 19.69 16.32
CA LEU A 78 -13.87 19.42 14.91
C LEU A 78 -14.94 18.51 14.30
N ASP A 79 -15.13 18.59 12.98
CA ASP A 79 -15.92 17.60 12.24
C ASP A 79 -15.02 16.42 11.83
N PRO A 80 -15.28 15.18 12.27
CA PRO A 80 -14.53 14.01 11.81
C PRO A 80 -14.50 13.80 10.30
N LYS A 81 -15.46 14.39 9.57
CA LYS A 81 -15.61 14.25 8.11
C LYS A 81 -15.30 15.54 7.36
N ASP A 82 -14.55 16.44 7.99
CA ASP A 82 -14.11 17.68 7.36
C ASP A 82 -13.42 17.39 6.02
N PRO A 83 -14.01 17.78 4.88
CA PRO A 83 -13.45 17.51 3.57
C PRO A 83 -12.21 18.36 3.26
N GLU A 84 -11.93 19.41 4.06
CA GLU A 84 -10.78 20.29 3.86
C GLU A 84 -9.49 19.67 4.40
N PHE A 85 -9.57 18.67 5.28
CA PHE A 85 -8.42 18.01 5.88
C PHE A 85 -8.07 16.69 5.20
N ASP A 86 -6.92 16.63 4.52
CA ASP A 86 -6.27 15.39 4.06
C ASP A 86 -4.76 15.49 4.28
N PHE A 87 -4.15 14.39 4.75
CA PHE A 87 -2.69 14.29 4.88
C PHE A 87 -1.95 14.43 3.54
N ASP A 88 -2.62 14.16 2.41
CA ASP A 88 -2.07 14.31 1.06
C ASP A 88 -1.73 15.77 0.71
N LEU A 89 -2.24 16.76 1.46
CA LEU A 89 -1.85 18.17 1.29
C LEU A 89 -0.36 18.42 1.55
N TRP A 90 0.33 17.49 2.19
CA TRP A 90 1.75 17.60 2.55
C TRP A 90 2.64 16.55 1.88
N HIS A 91 2.19 15.94 0.78
CA HIS A 91 3.04 15.08 -0.04
C HIS A 91 4.30 15.81 -0.52
N ASP A 92 5.37 15.06 -0.78
CA ASP A 92 6.72 15.54 -1.15
C ASP A 92 7.46 16.34 -0.06
N GLN A 93 6.85 16.51 1.10
CA GLN A 93 7.46 17.14 2.28
C GLN A 93 7.32 16.20 3.47
N TYR A 94 8.26 16.29 4.42
CA TYR A 94 8.11 15.68 5.75
C TYR A 94 7.99 14.15 5.78
N GLY A 95 8.35 13.44 4.71
CA GLY A 95 8.33 11.97 4.63
C GLY A 95 6.93 11.37 4.46
N VAL A 96 5.95 12.18 4.06
CA VAL A 96 4.61 11.74 3.67
C VAL A 96 4.62 11.31 2.21
N THR A 97 4.15 10.10 1.95
CA THR A 97 4.04 9.49 0.62
C THR A 97 2.59 9.57 0.16
N LYS A 98 2.35 10.21 -0.98
CA LYS A 98 1.04 10.17 -1.64
C LYS A 98 0.71 8.73 -2.02
N THR A 99 -0.48 8.25 -1.66
CA THR A 99 -0.88 6.87 -1.99
C THR A 99 -1.92 6.80 -3.08
N MET A 100 -2.41 7.93 -3.59
CA MET A 100 -3.42 7.92 -4.63
C MET A 100 -3.19 9.09 -5.59
N PRO A 101 -2.99 8.84 -6.90
CA PRO A 101 -2.91 9.89 -7.88
C PRO A 101 -4.31 10.48 -8.13
N THR A 102 -4.40 11.68 -8.72
CA THR A 102 -5.70 12.28 -9.10
C THR A 102 -6.54 11.33 -9.96
N SER A 103 -5.87 10.57 -10.84
CA SER A 103 -6.52 9.58 -11.69
C SER A 103 -7.12 8.39 -10.93
N GLY A 104 -6.70 8.16 -9.67
CA GLY A 104 -7.24 7.12 -8.80
C GLY A 104 -8.66 7.39 -8.33
N TYR A 105 -9.06 8.66 -8.22
CA TYR A 105 -10.44 9.04 -7.86
C TYR A 105 -11.46 8.67 -8.94
N ASP A 106 -11.04 8.50 -10.20
CA ASP A 106 -11.89 8.04 -11.30
C ASP A 106 -12.10 6.51 -11.30
N ILE A 107 -11.38 5.78 -10.44
CA ILE A 107 -11.31 4.32 -10.49
C ILE A 107 -12.08 3.71 -9.32
N GLU A 108 -13.10 2.92 -9.69
CA GLU A 108 -13.90 2.13 -8.77
C GLU A 108 -13.95 0.68 -9.24
N TYR A 109 -13.69 -0.27 -8.33
CA TYR A 109 -13.75 -1.70 -8.62
C TYR A 109 -15.18 -2.25 -8.43
N LYS A 110 -16.03 -2.03 -9.44
CA LYS A 110 -17.48 -2.33 -9.38
C LYS A 110 -17.80 -3.80 -9.58
N THR A 111 -17.04 -4.47 -10.43
CA THR A 111 -17.30 -5.87 -10.81
C THR A 111 -16.52 -6.85 -9.91
N PRO A 112 -17.00 -8.09 -9.74
CA PRO A 112 -16.22 -9.13 -9.04
C PRO A 112 -14.84 -9.35 -9.66
N ARG A 113 -14.72 -9.20 -10.98
CA ARG A 113 -13.46 -9.36 -11.70
C ARG A 113 -12.44 -8.28 -11.34
N GLU A 114 -12.87 -7.04 -11.28
CA GLU A 114 -12.05 -5.91 -10.85
C GLU A 114 -11.60 -6.08 -9.39
N ARG A 115 -12.52 -6.43 -8.49
CA ARG A 115 -12.20 -6.68 -7.08
C ARG A 115 -11.23 -7.84 -6.91
N ALA A 116 -11.44 -8.96 -7.63
CA ALA A 116 -10.56 -10.11 -7.58
C ALA A 116 -9.14 -9.78 -8.07
N TRP A 117 -9.00 -9.02 -9.16
CA TRP A 117 -7.70 -8.54 -9.62
C TRP A 117 -7.04 -7.66 -8.55
N ARG A 118 -7.75 -6.66 -8.05
CA ARG A 118 -7.22 -5.73 -7.03
C ARG A 118 -6.75 -6.49 -5.80
N ASN A 119 -7.59 -7.37 -5.26
CA ASN A 119 -7.28 -8.12 -4.05
C ASN A 119 -6.06 -9.02 -4.24
N LEU A 120 -5.94 -9.67 -5.41
CA LEU A 120 -4.78 -10.49 -5.74
C LEU A 120 -3.49 -9.65 -5.80
N MET A 121 -3.52 -8.48 -6.45
CA MET A 121 -2.34 -7.61 -6.57
C MET A 121 -1.94 -7.04 -5.21
N VAL A 122 -2.90 -6.58 -4.41
CA VAL A 122 -2.64 -6.09 -3.04
C VAL A 122 -2.02 -7.18 -2.18
N CYS A 123 -2.51 -8.42 -2.25
CA CYS A 123 -1.90 -9.54 -1.52
C CYS A 123 -0.45 -9.79 -1.95
N GLY A 124 -0.16 -9.76 -3.25
CA GLY A 124 1.20 -9.96 -3.76
C GLY A 124 2.18 -8.87 -3.31
N VAL A 125 1.76 -7.60 -3.37
CA VAL A 125 2.59 -6.47 -2.90
C VAL A 125 2.80 -6.53 -1.38
N ASN A 126 1.75 -6.78 -0.60
CA ASN A 126 1.87 -6.95 0.85
C ASN A 126 2.85 -8.07 1.20
N ALA A 127 2.73 -9.23 0.56
CA ALA A 127 3.63 -10.36 0.81
C ALA A 127 5.10 -10.05 0.46
N ALA A 128 5.35 -9.28 -0.60
CA ALA A 128 6.71 -8.86 -0.96
C ALA A 128 7.29 -7.84 0.04
N LEU A 129 6.47 -6.91 0.55
CA LEU A 129 6.84 -5.97 1.61
C LEU A 129 7.15 -6.71 2.92
N GLU A 130 6.32 -7.68 3.30
CA GLU A 130 6.52 -8.52 4.50
C GLU A 130 7.82 -9.33 4.43
N GLN A 131 8.18 -9.80 3.23
CA GLN A 131 9.45 -10.48 2.96
C GLN A 131 10.64 -9.51 2.78
N LYS A 132 10.40 -8.19 2.92
CA LYS A 132 11.41 -7.13 2.78
C LYS A 132 12.17 -7.15 1.46
N LEU A 133 11.50 -7.57 0.38
CA LEU A 133 12.13 -7.63 -0.93
C LEU A 133 12.32 -6.25 -1.53
N PHE A 134 11.54 -5.26 -1.12
CA PHE A 134 11.72 -3.85 -1.46
C PHE A 134 11.06 -2.98 -0.37
N THR A 135 11.20 -1.66 -0.46
CA THR A 135 10.34 -0.73 0.27
C THR A 135 9.63 0.25 -0.66
N LEU A 136 8.62 0.93 -0.14
CA LEU A 136 7.90 1.98 -0.88
C LEU A 136 8.76 3.22 -1.15
N ARG A 137 10.01 3.26 -0.67
CA ARG A 137 10.97 4.31 -1.03
C ARG A 137 11.44 4.07 -2.47
N PRO A 138 11.51 5.13 -3.31
CA PRO A 138 12.04 5.00 -4.67
C PRO A 138 13.43 4.35 -4.70
N GLY A 139 13.62 3.36 -5.57
CA GLY A 139 14.90 2.68 -5.81
C GLY A 139 15.39 1.71 -4.72
N ASP A 140 14.63 1.49 -3.64
CA ASP A 140 14.99 0.54 -2.59
C ASP A 140 14.54 -0.88 -2.93
N ASP A 141 15.27 -1.50 -3.86
CA ASP A 141 15.06 -2.86 -4.34
C ASP A 141 16.10 -3.80 -3.72
N ARG A 142 15.64 -4.87 -3.07
CA ARG A 142 16.45 -5.76 -2.22
C ARG A 142 16.41 -7.20 -2.71
N PHE A 143 16.34 -7.36 -4.02
CA PHE A 143 16.35 -8.63 -4.71
C PHE A 143 17.34 -8.60 -5.88
N ASP A 144 17.90 -9.76 -6.19
CA ASP A 144 18.75 -9.91 -7.38
C ASP A 144 17.88 -9.92 -8.64
N ASP A 145 17.87 -8.80 -9.37
CA ASP A 145 17.20 -8.74 -10.67
C ASP A 145 18.14 -9.17 -11.81
N ASN A 146 18.24 -10.48 -12.02
CA ASN A 146 19.02 -11.06 -13.12
C ASN A 146 18.37 -10.73 -14.46
N MET A 147 18.71 -9.57 -15.04
CA MET A 147 18.26 -9.14 -16.36
C MET A 147 16.73 -9.04 -16.51
N ARG A 148 16.03 -8.50 -15.50
CA ARG A 148 14.55 -8.33 -15.50
C ARG A 148 13.78 -9.66 -15.53
N SER A 149 14.41 -10.74 -15.08
CA SER A 149 13.74 -12.03 -14.92
C SER A 149 12.85 -12.08 -13.67
N GLY A 150 12.92 -11.05 -12.82
CA GLY A 150 12.16 -10.89 -11.58
C GLY A 150 12.66 -11.77 -10.45
N HIS A 151 12.29 -11.46 -9.22
CA HIS A 151 12.51 -12.27 -8.04
C HIS A 151 11.23 -13.02 -7.70
N LEU A 152 11.32 -14.35 -7.57
CA LEU A 152 10.19 -15.18 -7.20
C LEU A 152 10.10 -15.33 -5.68
N PHE A 153 8.88 -15.24 -5.16
CA PHE A 153 8.59 -15.47 -3.75
C PHE A 153 7.27 -16.20 -3.60
N ASP A 154 7.21 -17.12 -2.64
CA ASP A 154 6.01 -17.89 -2.31
C ASP A 154 5.30 -17.26 -1.10
N PHE A 155 3.97 -17.31 -1.10
CA PHE A 155 3.14 -16.84 0.00
C PHE A 155 1.77 -17.52 -0.01
N VAL A 156 0.97 -17.27 1.03
CA VAL A 156 -0.37 -17.85 1.17
C VAL A 156 -1.39 -16.71 1.23
N LEU A 157 -2.46 -16.81 0.43
CA LEU A 157 -3.54 -15.84 0.46
C LEU A 157 -4.36 -15.96 1.77
N PRO A 158 -5.09 -14.92 2.19
CA PRO A 158 -5.88 -14.97 3.43
C PRO A 158 -6.90 -16.11 3.49
N ASN A 159 -7.37 -16.59 2.34
CA ASN A 159 -8.27 -17.75 2.22
C ASN A 159 -7.54 -19.11 2.16
N GLY A 160 -6.23 -19.15 2.41
CA GLY A 160 -5.42 -20.37 2.45
C GLY A 160 -4.90 -20.87 1.10
N LEU A 161 -5.21 -20.21 -0.01
CA LEU A 161 -4.73 -20.64 -1.33
C LEU A 161 -3.22 -20.36 -1.49
N PRO A 162 -2.44 -21.32 -2.01
CA PRO A 162 -1.02 -21.11 -2.27
C PRO A 162 -0.84 -20.16 -3.45
N ALA A 163 0.05 -19.19 -3.29
CA ALA A 163 0.36 -18.19 -4.32
C ALA A 163 1.86 -18.02 -4.49
N ARG A 164 2.25 -17.55 -5.68
CA ARG A 164 3.61 -17.13 -5.99
C ARG A 164 3.58 -15.76 -6.63
N GLY A 165 4.45 -14.88 -6.15
CA GLY A 165 4.67 -13.58 -6.74
C GLY A 165 5.98 -13.53 -7.53
N SER A 166 6.04 -12.57 -8.45
CA SER A 166 7.27 -12.11 -9.08
C SER A 166 7.32 -10.60 -9.00
N ILE A 167 8.45 -10.05 -8.58
CA ILE A 167 8.74 -8.60 -8.59
C ILE A 167 9.97 -8.34 -9.44
N ALA A 168 9.98 -7.31 -10.27
CA ALA A 168 11.14 -6.94 -11.07
C ALA A 168 11.25 -5.41 -11.16
N ASP A 169 12.47 -4.91 -11.36
CA ASP A 169 12.67 -3.50 -11.65
C ASP A 169 12.11 -3.20 -13.06
N ALA A 170 11.10 -2.32 -13.12
CA ALA A 170 10.50 -1.87 -14.37
C ALA A 170 11.22 -0.62 -14.94
N GLY A 171 12.20 -0.08 -14.21
CA GLY A 171 12.80 1.22 -14.42
C GLY A 171 11.94 2.34 -13.85
N PHE A 172 12.49 3.56 -13.83
CA PHE A 172 11.79 4.77 -13.37
C PHE A 172 11.25 4.71 -11.93
N ASP A 173 11.89 3.90 -11.07
CA ASP A 173 11.47 3.56 -9.70
C ASP A 173 10.14 2.78 -9.61
N GLU A 174 9.63 2.26 -10.73
CA GLU A 174 8.48 1.37 -10.75
C GLU A 174 8.89 -0.09 -10.56
N LEU A 175 7.99 -0.88 -9.97
CA LEU A 175 8.14 -2.33 -9.91
C LEU A 175 7.09 -3.02 -10.77
N ALA A 176 7.51 -3.95 -11.62
CA ALA A 176 6.60 -4.90 -12.25
C ALA A 176 6.20 -5.97 -11.23
N VAL A 177 4.91 -6.17 -11.03
CA VAL A 177 4.36 -7.11 -10.03
C VAL A 177 3.48 -8.12 -10.73
N HIS A 178 3.83 -9.41 -10.61
CA HIS A 178 3.03 -10.53 -11.10
C HIS A 178 2.65 -11.45 -9.96
N VAL A 179 1.44 -12.02 -10.00
CA VAL A 179 0.97 -12.94 -8.97
C VAL A 179 0.20 -14.08 -9.60
N ALA A 180 0.46 -15.31 -9.17
CA ALA A 180 -0.27 -16.50 -9.56
C ALA A 180 -0.82 -17.28 -8.35
N VAL A 181 -2.00 -17.88 -8.49
CA VAL A 181 -2.60 -18.81 -7.52
C VAL A 181 -2.50 -20.24 -8.06
N ASN A 182 -2.19 -21.20 -7.18
CA ASN A 182 -1.81 -22.57 -7.53
C ASN A 182 -0.71 -22.56 -8.60
N PRO A 183 0.48 -22.01 -8.27
CA PRO A 183 1.50 -21.69 -9.25
C PRO A 183 2.05 -22.92 -9.97
N LYS A 184 2.41 -22.75 -11.25
CA LYS A 184 2.98 -23.80 -12.11
C LYS A 184 4.40 -23.41 -12.52
N GLY A 185 5.38 -23.91 -11.77
CA GLY A 185 6.79 -23.60 -11.97
C GLY A 185 7.06 -22.10 -11.88
N ASP A 186 7.90 -21.59 -12.78
CA ASP A 186 8.44 -20.22 -12.70
C ASP A 186 7.84 -19.27 -13.74
N ARG A 187 6.75 -19.68 -14.41
CA ARG A 187 6.11 -18.91 -15.48
C ARG A 187 5.54 -17.56 -15.01
N VAL A 188 5.27 -17.40 -13.71
CA VAL A 188 4.79 -16.13 -13.12
C VAL A 188 5.76 -14.95 -13.34
N ARG A 189 7.03 -15.22 -13.67
CA ARG A 189 8.01 -14.19 -14.07
C ARG A 189 7.59 -13.38 -15.30
N TYR A 190 6.80 -13.96 -16.20
CA TYR A 190 6.49 -13.34 -17.49
C TYR A 190 5.17 -12.56 -17.45
N PHE A 191 5.19 -11.34 -17.98
CA PHE A 191 4.05 -10.42 -18.01
C PHE A 191 2.77 -11.03 -18.62
N GLU A 192 2.91 -11.87 -19.66
CA GLU A 192 1.78 -12.47 -20.39
C GLU A 192 1.52 -13.94 -20.03
N ALA A 193 2.00 -14.42 -18.89
CA ALA A 193 1.96 -15.86 -18.57
C ALA A 193 0.54 -16.43 -18.49
N GLY A 194 -0.43 -15.67 -17.98
CA GLY A 194 -1.83 -16.11 -17.88
C GLY A 194 -1.97 -17.46 -17.18
N PHE A 195 -2.75 -18.38 -17.77
CA PHE A 195 -2.98 -19.71 -17.18
C PHE A 195 -1.77 -20.66 -17.22
N THR A 196 -0.67 -20.27 -17.86
CA THR A 196 0.58 -21.03 -17.79
C THR A 196 1.31 -20.82 -16.46
N ALA A 197 1.02 -19.72 -15.75
CA ALA A 197 1.56 -19.44 -14.42
C ALA A 197 0.76 -20.09 -13.28
N GLY A 198 -0.53 -20.39 -13.47
CA GLY A 198 -1.39 -20.94 -12.42
C GLY A 198 -2.87 -20.97 -12.81
N ASP A 199 -3.75 -21.19 -11.83
CA ASP A 199 -5.21 -21.12 -12.02
C ASP A 199 -5.76 -19.70 -12.02
N VAL A 200 -5.03 -18.79 -11.37
CA VAL A 200 -5.24 -17.35 -11.45
C VAL A 200 -3.89 -16.70 -11.71
N PHE A 201 -3.88 -15.64 -12.51
CA PHE A 201 -2.72 -14.81 -12.79
C PHE A 201 -3.16 -13.35 -12.89
N GLY A 202 -2.36 -12.44 -12.35
CA GLY A 202 -2.50 -11.01 -12.56
C GLY A 202 -1.13 -10.33 -12.66
N THR A 203 -1.11 -9.20 -13.34
CA THR A 203 0.07 -8.34 -13.50
C THR A 203 -0.33 -6.87 -13.36
N THR A 204 0.62 -6.05 -12.90
CA THR A 204 0.50 -4.60 -12.73
C THR A 204 1.88 -3.98 -12.52
N TRP A 205 1.92 -2.65 -12.40
CA TRP A 205 3.06 -1.89 -11.94
C TRP A 205 2.74 -1.23 -10.60
N LEU A 206 3.73 -1.19 -9.72
CA LEU A 206 3.72 -0.37 -8.51
C LEU A 206 4.56 0.86 -8.78
N GLU A 207 3.93 2.02 -8.86
CA GLU A 207 4.62 3.31 -8.90
C GLU A 207 5.18 3.64 -7.52
N ARG A 208 6.39 4.18 -7.45
CA ARG A 208 7.03 4.64 -6.21
C ARG A 208 7.60 6.05 -6.28
N ARG A 209 7.85 6.59 -7.48
CA ARG A 209 8.54 7.88 -7.65
C ARG A 209 7.66 9.06 -7.22
N ASN A 210 6.45 9.13 -7.75
CA ASN A 210 5.51 10.24 -7.53
C ASN A 210 4.55 9.99 -6.35
N GLY A 211 4.85 8.98 -5.55
CA GLY A 211 4.02 8.40 -4.50
C GLY A 211 3.98 6.88 -4.64
N ALA A 212 3.15 6.19 -3.87
CA ALA A 212 3.10 4.73 -3.82
C ALA A 212 1.69 4.19 -4.13
N TRP A 213 1.47 3.67 -5.34
CA TRP A 213 0.19 3.06 -5.73
C TRP A 213 0.30 2.02 -6.84
N LEU A 214 -0.68 1.12 -6.87
CA LEU A 214 -0.88 0.18 -7.97
C LEU A 214 -1.46 0.88 -9.20
N GLN A 215 -0.92 0.56 -10.37
CA GLN A 215 -1.46 0.99 -11.65
C GLN A 215 -2.56 0.02 -12.11
N SER A 216 -3.80 0.48 -12.03
CA SER A 216 -5.02 -0.29 -12.30
C SER A 216 -5.08 -0.79 -13.74
N THR A 217 -4.85 -2.09 -13.94
CA THR A 217 -5.03 -2.73 -15.24
C THR A 217 -5.71 -4.09 -15.09
N THR A 218 -6.94 -4.25 -15.58
CA THR A 218 -7.62 -5.56 -15.57
C THR A 218 -7.29 -6.42 -16.78
N ASN A 219 -6.63 -5.84 -17.79
CA ASN A 219 -6.24 -6.52 -19.03
C ASN A 219 -5.25 -7.67 -18.77
N GLY A 220 -4.38 -7.53 -17.76
CA GLY A 220 -3.43 -8.54 -17.32
C GLY A 220 -4.02 -9.67 -16.47
N PHE A 221 -5.31 -9.62 -16.13
CA PHE A 221 -5.92 -10.60 -15.23
C PHE A 221 -6.45 -11.83 -15.97
N ARG A 222 -6.14 -13.03 -15.49
CA ARG A 222 -6.70 -14.31 -15.94
C ARG A 222 -7.12 -15.11 -14.71
N CYS A 223 -8.37 -15.54 -14.65
CA CYS A 223 -8.91 -16.21 -13.47
C CYS A 223 -9.88 -17.31 -13.89
N ARG A 224 -9.67 -18.53 -13.40
CA ARG A 224 -10.64 -19.61 -13.57
C ARG A 224 -11.88 -19.32 -12.72
N LYS A 225 -13.06 -19.62 -13.28
CA LYS A 225 -14.37 -19.34 -12.67
C LYS A 225 -14.48 -19.70 -11.18
N PRO A 226 -14.00 -20.87 -10.70
CA PRO A 226 -14.14 -21.24 -9.28
C PRO A 226 -13.46 -20.30 -8.28
N PHE A 227 -12.46 -19.52 -8.70
CA PHE A 227 -11.68 -18.64 -7.82
C PHE A 227 -12.15 -17.19 -7.84
N LEU A 228 -13.03 -16.81 -8.79
CA LEU A 228 -13.39 -15.41 -8.99
C LEU A 228 -14.05 -14.79 -7.76
N GLU A 229 -15.09 -15.45 -7.23
CA GLU A 229 -15.82 -14.97 -6.05
C GLU A 229 -14.92 -15.02 -4.82
N GLN A 230 -14.20 -16.14 -4.61
CA GLN A 230 -13.26 -16.30 -3.50
C GLN A 230 -12.23 -15.17 -3.42
N LEU A 231 -11.70 -14.71 -4.57
CA LEU A 231 -10.74 -13.61 -4.62
C LEU A 231 -11.43 -12.24 -4.48
N ALA A 232 -12.62 -12.07 -5.05
CA ALA A 232 -13.36 -10.82 -4.99
C ALA A 232 -13.84 -10.48 -3.56
N GLU A 233 -14.02 -11.50 -2.72
CA GLU A 233 -14.50 -11.37 -1.33
C GLU A 233 -13.38 -11.25 -0.29
N LEU A 234 -12.10 -11.35 -0.70
CA LEU A 234 -10.99 -11.12 0.22
C LEU A 234 -11.05 -9.70 0.80
N ASP A 235 -11.10 -9.61 2.13
CA ASP A 235 -10.89 -8.36 2.86
C ASP A 235 -9.38 -8.16 3.07
N VAL A 236 -8.77 -7.43 2.13
CA VAL A 236 -7.34 -7.11 2.17
C VAL A 236 -7.12 -5.61 2.05
N LYS A 237 -6.22 -5.07 2.86
CA LYS A 237 -5.84 -3.66 2.84
C LYS A 237 -4.39 -3.50 2.37
N PRO A 238 -4.09 -2.49 1.54
CA PRO A 238 -2.72 -2.15 1.19
C PRO A 238 -1.90 -1.76 2.41
N GLN A 239 -0.65 -2.21 2.47
CA GLN A 239 0.31 -1.85 3.52
C GLN A 239 1.11 -0.60 3.14
N GLY A 240 0.49 0.58 3.27
CA GLY A 240 1.15 1.87 3.09
C GLY A 240 1.23 2.39 1.65
N PHE A 241 0.59 1.72 0.68
CA PHE A 241 0.43 2.16 -0.70
C PHE A 241 -1.06 2.24 -1.07
N GLY A 242 -1.43 2.83 -2.20
CA GLY A 242 -2.82 2.79 -2.68
C GLY A 242 -3.06 1.70 -3.70
N ASP A 243 -4.30 1.25 -3.79
CA ASP A 243 -4.67 0.16 -4.67
C ASP A 243 -5.04 0.60 -6.10
N ARG A 244 -5.08 1.91 -6.39
CA ARG A 244 -5.59 2.45 -7.65
C ARG A 244 -4.82 3.64 -8.19
N GLY A 245 -4.62 3.64 -9.51
CA GLY A 245 -4.10 4.74 -10.32
C GLY A 245 -4.16 4.38 -11.80
N LYS A 246 -4.22 5.35 -12.72
CA LYS A 246 -4.09 5.05 -14.16
C LYS A 246 -2.65 4.64 -14.48
N LEU A 247 -2.49 3.89 -15.57
CA LEU A 247 -1.19 3.54 -16.12
C LEU A 247 -0.40 4.83 -16.43
N ILE A 248 0.86 4.88 -16.03
CA ILE A 248 1.81 5.93 -16.41
C ILE A 248 2.54 5.43 -17.67
N MET A 249 2.53 6.25 -18.73
CA MET A 249 3.20 5.97 -20.01
C MET A 249 4.39 6.88 -20.21
#